data_AF-A0A174HLR8-F1
#
_entry.id   AF-A0A174HLR8-F1
#
_cell.length_a   1.000
_cell.length_b   1.000
_cell.length_c   1.000
_cell.angle_alpha   90.00
_cell.angle_beta   90.00
_cell.angle_gamma   90.00
#
_symmetry.space_group_name_H-M   'P 1'
#
loop_
_entity.id
_entity.type
_entity.pdbx_description
1 polymer ?
#
loop_
_entity_poly.entity_id
_entity_poly.type
_entity_poly.pdbx_seq_one_letter_code
_entity_poly.pdbx_strand_id
1 'polypeptide(L)'
;MDYSNSSAAIYKINGYVEKINIQLKNIITILKENGNDINYDSAIKISKFLPSCVDYYEQITNILSTMPEYAQFTVKMDNNVNRWDGQSVSLMDWITAFEISLSQLIEEVEKVTR
;
A
#
# COMPACT_ATOMS: atom_id res chain seq x y z
N MET A 1 10.68 6.08 27.74
CA MET A 1 11.84 6.22 26.83
C MET A 1 11.83 4.97 25.94
N ASP A 2 11.26 5.06 24.74
CA ASP A 2 11.04 3.93 23.82
C ASP A 2 11.23 4.35 22.33
N TYR A 3 11.82 5.53 22.11
CA TYR A 3 11.97 6.14 20.78
C TYR A 3 12.81 5.28 19.80
N SER A 4 13.71 4.43 20.30
CA SER A 4 14.53 3.55 19.47
C SER A 4 13.71 2.49 18.72
N ASN A 5 12.64 1.99 19.34
CA ASN A 5 11.76 1.00 18.74
C ASN A 5 10.85 1.64 17.68
N SER A 6 10.38 2.87 17.93
CA SER A 6 9.60 3.65 16.97
C SER A 6 10.39 4.00 15.71
N SER A 7 11.65 4.44 15.84
CA SER A 7 12.48 4.78 14.67
C SER A 7 12.78 3.58 13.78
N ALA A 8 13.09 2.42 14.37
CA ALA A 8 13.34 1.19 13.62
C ALA A 8 12.07 0.70 12.90
N ALA A 9 10.92 0.85 13.55
CA ALA A 9 9.64 0.50 12.95
C ALA A 9 9.24 1.44 11.81
N ILE A 10 9.43 2.76 11.98
CA ILE A 10 9.21 3.76 10.92
C ILE A 10 10.05 3.41 9.69
N TYR A 11 11.34 3.10 9.88
CA TYR A 11 12.22 2.71 8.77
C TYR A 11 11.69 1.48 8.01
N LYS A 12 11.26 0.44 8.73
CA LYS A 12 10.69 -0.77 8.12
C LYS A 12 9.39 -0.48 7.38
N ILE A 13 8.47 0.27 8.01
CA ILE A 13 7.20 0.67 7.41
C ILE A 13 7.45 1.44 6.11
N ASN A 14 8.35 2.42 6.12
CA ASN A 14 8.67 3.22 4.95
C ASN A 14 9.23 2.35 3.81
N GLY A 15 10.06 1.35 4.13
CA GLY A 15 10.54 0.38 3.15
C GLY A 15 9.42 -0.49 2.55
N TYR A 16 8.40 -0.87 3.32
CA TYR A 16 7.24 -1.59 2.78
C TYR A 16 6.33 -0.68 1.95
N VAL A 17 6.11 0.57 2.37
CA VAL A 17 5.38 1.58 1.58
C VAL A 17 6.04 1.79 0.23
N GLU A 18 7.37 1.92 0.18
CA GLU A 18 8.10 2.07 -1.08
C GLU A 18 7.91 0.86 -2.01
N LYS A 19 8.00 -0.36 -1.46
CA LYS A 19 7.76 -1.58 -2.24
C LYS A 19 6.34 -1.63 -2.80
N ILE A 20 5.33 -1.30 -2.00
CA ILE A 20 3.94 -1.23 -2.46
C ILE A 20 3.76 -0.17 -3.55
N ASN A 21 4.34 1.02 -3.36
CA ASN A 21 4.28 2.09 -4.35
C ASN A 21 4.87 1.67 -5.70
N ILE A 22 5.95 0.88 -5.71
CA ILE A 22 6.51 0.33 -6.96
C ILE A 22 5.49 -0.55 -7.67
N GLN A 23 4.81 -1.44 -6.94
CA GLN A 23 3.79 -2.32 -7.53
C GLN A 23 2.59 -1.54 -8.04
N LEU A 24 2.11 -0.56 -7.28
CA LEU A 24 1.00 0.30 -7.71
C LEU A 24 1.35 1.13 -8.94
N LYS A 25 2.58 1.62 -9.06
CA LYS A 25 3.05 2.29 -10.27
C LYS A 25 3.02 1.36 -11.48
N ASN A 26 3.43 0.09 -11.33
CA ASN A 26 3.35 -0.90 -12.40
C ASN A 26 1.90 -1.16 -12.82
N ILE A 27 0.99 -1.31 -11.84
CA ILE A 27 -0.45 -1.47 -12.09
C ILE A 27 -1.01 -0.24 -12.84
N ILE A 28 -0.70 0.97 -12.39
CA ILE A 28 -1.15 2.21 -13.03
C ILE A 28 -0.63 2.29 -14.47
N THR A 29 0.59 1.86 -14.73
CA THR A 29 1.14 1.80 -16.10
C THR A 29 0.32 0.84 -16.97
N ILE A 30 0.00 -0.36 -16.49
CA ILE A 30 -0.84 -1.33 -17.21
C ILE A 30 -2.23 -0.74 -17.50
N LEU A 31 -2.84 -0.08 -16.51
CA LEU A 31 -4.14 0.58 -16.68
C LEU A 31 -4.06 1.67 -17.75
N LYS A 32 -3.03 2.53 -17.72
CA LYS A 32 -2.85 3.61 -18.70
C LYS A 32 -2.62 3.08 -20.11
N GLU A 33 -1.82 2.02 -20.26
CA GLU A 33 -1.59 1.35 -21.54
C GLU A 33 -2.90 0.77 -22.13
N ASN A 34 -3.84 0.41 -21.25
CA ASN A 34 -5.14 -0.15 -21.61
C ASN A 34 -6.29 0.87 -21.56
N GLY A 35 -6.00 2.18 -21.61
CA GLY A 35 -7.04 3.23 -21.66
C GLY A 35 -7.83 3.43 -20.36
N ASN A 36 -7.25 3.05 -19.22
CA ASN A 36 -7.88 2.98 -17.88
C ASN A 36 -9.03 1.99 -17.77
N ASP A 37 -9.14 1.05 -18.70
CA ASP A 37 -10.08 -0.08 -18.63
C ASP A 37 -9.38 -1.33 -18.09
N ILE A 38 -10.13 -2.22 -17.43
CA ILE A 38 -9.64 -3.52 -16.97
C ILE A 38 -10.31 -4.59 -17.83
N ASN A 39 -9.65 -4.96 -18.92
CA ASN A 39 -10.03 -6.14 -19.71
C ASN A 39 -9.26 -7.39 -19.25
N TYR A 40 -9.60 -8.55 -19.80
CA TYR A 40 -9.04 -9.83 -19.38
C TYR A 40 -7.50 -9.88 -19.38
N ASP A 41 -6.83 -9.38 -20.42
CA ASP A 41 -5.36 -9.38 -20.49
C ASP A 41 -4.73 -8.50 -19.40
N SER A 42 -5.26 -7.27 -19.23
CA SER A 42 -4.79 -6.36 -18.19
C SER A 42 -5.06 -6.92 -16.79
N ALA A 43 -6.20 -7.56 -16.56
CA ALA A 43 -6.56 -8.17 -15.28
C ALA A 43 -5.60 -9.30 -14.89
N ILE A 44 -5.22 -10.16 -15.85
CA ILE A 44 -4.22 -11.22 -15.63
C ILE A 44 -2.82 -10.66 -15.34
N LYS A 45 -2.46 -9.51 -15.91
CA LYS A 45 -1.19 -8.84 -15.60
C LYS A 45 -1.24 -8.22 -14.20
N ILE A 46 -2.31 -7.50 -13.87
CA ILE A 46 -2.51 -6.83 -12.58
C ILE A 46 -2.55 -7.85 -11.43
N SER A 47 -3.22 -8.99 -11.62
CA SER A 47 -3.36 -10.03 -10.58
C SER A 47 -2.03 -10.60 -10.09
N LYS A 48 -0.96 -10.50 -10.88
CA LYS A 48 0.39 -10.93 -10.48
C LYS A 48 1.04 -9.99 -9.46
N PHE A 49 0.60 -8.75 -9.39
CA PHE A 49 1.14 -7.74 -8.47
C PHE A 49 0.34 -7.68 -7.16
N LEU A 50 -0.96 -8.00 -7.20
CA LEU A 50 -1.86 -7.93 -6.04
C LEU A 50 -1.35 -8.69 -4.80
N PRO A 51 -0.86 -9.95 -4.89
CA PRO A 51 -0.35 -10.67 -3.73
C PRO A 51 0.77 -9.90 -3.01
N SER A 52 1.74 -9.35 -3.77
CA SER A 52 2.84 -8.61 -3.16
C SER A 52 2.38 -7.32 -2.47
N CYS A 53 1.35 -6.65 -3.00
CA CYS A 53 0.74 -5.50 -2.34
C CYS A 53 0.12 -5.89 -0.98
N VAL A 54 -0.61 -7.01 -0.95
CA VAL A 54 -1.24 -7.55 0.27
C VAL A 54 -0.17 -7.96 1.27
N ASP A 55 0.82 -8.75 0.85
CA ASP A 55 1.89 -9.28 1.71
C ASP A 55 2.66 -8.15 2.41
N TYR A 56 3.06 -7.11 1.67
CA TYR A 56 3.77 -5.97 2.25
C TYR A 56 2.87 -5.14 3.17
N TYR A 57 1.58 -5.03 2.85
CA TYR A 57 0.64 -4.34 3.71
C TYR A 57 0.44 -5.07 5.04
N GLU A 58 0.35 -6.40 5.00
CA GLU A 58 0.32 -7.22 6.22
C GLU A 58 1.57 -7.01 7.09
N GLN A 59 2.75 -6.81 6.49
CA GLN A 59 3.94 -6.47 7.28
C GLN A 59 3.80 -5.12 7.99
N ILE A 60 3.20 -4.12 7.33
CA ILE A 60 2.93 -2.80 7.94
C ILE A 60 1.95 -2.95 9.11
N THR A 61 0.83 -3.65 8.90
CA THR A 61 -0.19 -3.85 9.94
C THR A 61 0.35 -4.66 11.12
N ASN A 62 1.16 -5.69 10.87
CA ASN A 62 1.83 -6.47 11.91
C ASN A 62 2.79 -5.63 12.74
N ILE A 63 3.59 -4.77 12.12
CA ILE A 63 4.46 -3.85 12.88
C ILE A 63 3.62 -2.93 13.75
N LEU A 64 2.58 -2.31 13.18
CA LEU A 64 1.71 -1.38 13.90
C LEU A 64 0.92 -2.05 15.03
N SER A 65 0.53 -3.33 14.90
CA SER A 65 -0.26 -4.04 15.92
C SER A 65 0.57 -4.47 17.14
N THR A 66 1.89 -4.57 16.99
CA THR A 66 2.81 -4.86 18.10
C THR A 66 3.17 -3.63 18.94
N MET A 67 2.77 -2.43 18.51
CA MET A 67 3.03 -1.18 19.23
C MET A 67 1.94 -0.86 20.26
N PRO A 68 2.28 -0.18 21.37
CA PRO A 68 1.28 0.48 22.22
C PRO A 68 0.44 1.49 21.43
N GLU A 69 -0.85 1.62 21.76
CA GLU A 69 -1.80 2.48 21.02
C GLU A 69 -1.30 3.92 20.80
N TYR A 70 -0.73 4.54 21.83
CA TYR A 70 -0.17 5.88 21.72
C TYR A 70 0.97 5.95 20.70
N ALA A 71 1.90 4.99 20.72
CA ALA A 71 3.01 4.94 19.77
C ALA A 71 2.52 4.65 18.35
N GLN A 72 1.52 3.77 18.21
CA GLN A 72 0.88 3.49 16.93
C GLN A 72 0.23 4.76 16.37
N PHE A 73 -0.48 5.53 17.20
CA PHE A 73 -1.10 6.79 16.81
C PHE A 73 -0.06 7.81 16.34
N THR A 74 1.00 8.03 17.12
CA THR A 74 2.12 8.92 16.73
C THR A 74 2.74 8.49 15.40
N VAL A 75 3.04 7.20 15.21
CA VAL A 75 3.61 6.69 13.95
C VAL A 75 2.64 6.90 12.78
N LYS A 76 1.34 6.68 12.97
CA LYS A 76 0.33 6.86 11.91
C LYS A 76 0.16 8.33 11.50
N MET A 77 0.19 9.26 12.46
CA MET A 77 -0.11 10.68 12.21
C MET A 77 1.12 11.49 11.82
N ASP A 78 2.28 11.22 12.43
CA ASP A 78 3.47 12.07 12.30
C ASP A 78 4.49 11.54 11.27
N ASN A 79 4.38 10.28 10.84
CA ASN A 79 5.24 9.72 9.80
C ASN A 79 4.69 10.04 8.41
N ASN A 80 5.32 10.99 7.72
CA ASN A 80 4.99 11.29 6.34
C ASN A 80 5.67 10.33 5.38
N VAL A 81 4.90 9.78 4.45
CA VAL A 81 5.35 8.89 3.38
C VAL A 81 4.89 9.42 2.04
N ASN A 82 5.60 9.04 0.98
CA ASN A 82 5.15 9.36 -0.38
C ASN A 82 4.10 8.34 -0.80
N ARG A 83 2.95 8.81 -1.25
CA ARG A 83 1.96 7.98 -1.96
C ARG A 83 2.44 7.69 -3.39
N TRP A 84 1.89 6.66 -4.02
CA TRP A 84 2.28 6.22 -5.36
C TRP A 84 2.15 7.30 -6.45
N ASP A 85 1.33 8.33 -6.22
CA ASP A 85 1.17 9.51 -7.09
C ASP A 85 2.17 10.66 -6.77
N GLY A 86 3.08 10.45 -5.81
CA GLY A 86 4.12 11.40 -5.43
C GLY A 86 3.72 12.41 -4.35
N GLN A 87 2.47 12.38 -3.86
CA GLN A 87 2.05 13.25 -2.77
C GLN A 87 2.64 12.77 -1.44
N SER A 88 3.20 13.70 -0.65
CA SER A 88 3.60 13.41 0.73
C SER A 88 2.38 13.52 1.64
N VAL A 89 2.05 12.42 2.32
CA VAL A 89 0.87 12.29 3.17
C VAL A 89 1.24 11.58 4.47
N SER A 90 0.40 11.69 5.51
CA SER A 90 0.58 10.89 6.72
C SER A 90 0.47 9.40 6.40
N LEU A 91 1.11 8.55 7.21
CA LEU A 91 0.97 7.10 7.07
C LEU A 91 -0.50 6.66 7.20
N MET A 92 -1.29 7.31 8.07
CA MET A 92 -2.73 7.05 8.20
C MET A 92 -3.49 7.29 6.89
N ASP A 93 -3.24 8.44 6.25
CA ASP A 93 -3.87 8.77 4.97
C ASP A 93 -3.42 7.84 3.86
N TRP A 94 -2.14 7.46 3.86
CA TRP A 94 -1.60 6.48 2.92
C TRP A 94 -2.29 5.12 3.07
N ILE A 95 -2.41 4.61 4.30
CA ILE A 95 -3.09 3.33 4.60
C ILE A 95 -4.53 3.38 4.13
N THR A 96 -5.27 4.44 4.50
CA THR A 96 -6.68 4.60 4.13
C THR A 96 -6.87 4.61 2.63
N ALA A 97 -6.06 5.39 1.90
CA ALA A 97 -6.11 5.44 0.45
C ALA A 97 -5.75 4.09 -0.18
N PHE A 98 -4.77 3.39 0.40
CA PHE A 98 -4.30 2.10 -0.10
C PHE A 98 -5.36 1.02 0.05
N GLU A 99 -5.97 0.88 1.22
CA GLU A 99 -7.03 -0.11 1.47
C GLU A 99 -8.20 0.08 0.51
N ILE A 100 -8.68 1.31 0.35
CA ILE A 100 -9.78 1.62 -0.58
C ILE A 100 -9.39 1.23 -2.02
N SER A 101 -8.21 1.66 -2.47
CA SER A 101 -7.75 1.41 -3.85
C SER A 101 -7.52 -0.08 -4.11
N LEU A 102 -6.94 -0.80 -3.15
CA LEU A 102 -6.65 -2.22 -3.26
C LEU A 102 -7.94 -3.04 -3.30
N SER A 103 -8.91 -2.76 -2.44
CA SER A 103 -10.21 -3.44 -2.45
C SER A 103 -10.95 -3.26 -3.77
N GLN A 104 -11.01 -2.02 -4.28
CA GLN A 104 -11.62 -1.73 -5.58
C GLN A 104 -10.90 -2.47 -6.72
N LEU A 105 -9.56 -2.46 -6.71
CA LEU A 105 -8.76 -3.11 -7.75
C LEU A 105 -8.95 -4.63 -7.75
N ILE A 106 -8.97 -5.27 -6.57
CA ILE A 106 -9.24 -6.71 -6.45
C ILE A 106 -10.63 -7.04 -7.02
N GLU A 107 -11.65 -6.26 -6.63
CA GLU A 107 -13.02 -6.48 -7.10
C GLU A 107 -13.13 -6.42 -8.64
N GLU A 108 -12.54 -5.40 -9.26
CA GLU A 108 -12.57 -5.24 -10.72
C GLU A 108 -11.78 -6.34 -11.43
N VAL A 109 -10.63 -6.76 -10.90
CA VAL A 109 -9.86 -7.88 -11.47
C VAL A 109 -10.64 -9.19 -11.36
N GLU A 110 -11.30 -9.46 -10.23
CA GLU A 110 -12.11 -10.67 -10.05
C GLU A 110 -13.34 -10.70 -10.95
N LYS A 111 -14.01 -9.57 -11.17
CA LYS A 111 -15.16 -9.47 -12.10
C LYS A 111 -14.82 -9.90 -13.51
N VAL A 112 -13.60 -9.62 -13.95
CA VAL A 112 -13.15 -9.84 -15.33
C VAL A 112 -12.51 -11.22 -15.51
N THR A 113 -11.96 -11.81 -14.45
CA THR A 113 -11.23 -13.09 -14.49
C THR A 113 -12.07 -14.31 -14.08
N ARG A 114 -13.28 -14.11 -13.57
CA ARG A 114 -14.29 -15.16 -13.32
C ARG A 114 -15.13 -15.44 -14.55
#